data_AF-D8FTE7-F1
#
_entry.id   AF-D8FTE7-F1
#
_cell.length_a   1.000
_cell.length_b   1.000
_cell.length_c   1.000
_cell.angle_alpha   90.00
_cell.angle_beta   90.00
_cell.angle_gamma   90.00
#
_symmetry.space_group_name_H-M   'P 1'
#
loop_
_entity.id
_entity.type
_entity.pdbx_description
1 polymer ?
#
loop_
_entity_poly.entity_id
_entity_poly.type
_entity_poly.pdbx_seq_one_letter_code
_entity_poly.pdbx_strand_id
1 'polypeptide(L)'
;MKAQLYDTIQTLVDINADFDHRDRIIPKGTEGSIVECYENPELYAVDLAIPNDKFVGGFEYENVMLNPTQFTTLVNSVEMGEYSYADDKVE
;
A
#
# COMPACT_ATOMS: atom_id res chain seq x y z
N MET A 1 2.91 6.68 -14.89
CA MET A 1 2.53 6.21 -13.55
C MET A 1 3.72 5.56 -12.89
N LYS A 2 4.18 6.14 -11.77
CA LYS A 2 5.17 5.58 -10.85
C LYS A 2 4.77 4.21 -10.26
N ALA A 3 3.47 3.97 -10.06
CA ALA A 3 2.94 2.76 -9.43
C ALA A 3 1.63 2.32 -10.11
N GLN A 4 1.15 1.12 -9.76
CA GLN A 4 -0.08 0.52 -10.28
C GLN A 4 -1.07 0.19 -9.16
N LEU A 5 -2.30 -0.13 -9.56
CA LEU A 5 -3.34 -0.60 -8.66
C LEU A 5 -2.85 -1.82 -7.86
N TYR A 6 -3.11 -1.82 -6.55
CA TYR A 6 -2.70 -2.84 -5.58
C TYR A 6 -1.21 -2.96 -5.27
N ASP A 7 -0.35 -2.09 -5.80
CA ASP A 7 1.01 -1.99 -5.26
C ASP A 7 0.94 -1.60 -3.78
N THR A 8 1.71 -2.30 -2.96
CA THR A 8 1.98 -1.89 -1.59
C THR A 8 2.97 -0.75 -1.60
N ILE A 9 2.72 0.27 -0.80
CA ILE A 9 3.57 1.45 -0.68
C ILE A 9 3.93 1.73 0.77
N GLN A 10 4.93 2.59 0.94
CA GLN A 10 5.24 3.21 2.22
C GLN A 10 5.37 4.73 2.04
N THR A 11 4.77 5.51 2.94
CA THR A 11 4.87 6.98 2.91
C THR A 11 6.28 7.45 3.26
N LEU A 12 6.78 8.45 2.53
CA LEU A 12 8.11 9.05 2.72
C LEU A 12 8.06 10.31 3.61
N VAL A 13 6.87 10.88 3.79
CA VAL A 13 6.59 12.09 4.56
C VAL A 13 5.33 11.89 5.40
N ASP A 14 5.12 12.75 6.39
CA ASP A 14 3.87 12.79 7.13
C ASP A 14 2.72 13.24 6.20
N ILE A 15 1.55 12.64 6.34
CA ILE A 15 0.37 12.88 5.49
C ILE A 15 -0.75 13.45 6.34
N ASN A 16 -1.42 14.50 5.86
CA ASN A 16 -2.66 14.95 6.47
C ASN A 16 -3.80 14.11 5.93
N ALA A 17 -4.72 13.66 6.80
CA ALA A 17 -5.91 12.97 6.30
C ALA A 17 -6.81 13.94 5.51
N ASP A 18 -7.37 13.48 4.39
CA ASP A 18 -8.06 14.36 3.44
C ASP A 18 -9.57 14.54 3.74
N PHE A 19 -10.21 13.51 4.30
CA PHE A 19 -11.67 13.43 4.36
C PHE A 19 -12.23 13.61 5.77
N ASP A 20 -12.02 12.64 6.66
CA ASP A 20 -12.76 12.55 7.93
C ASP A 20 -12.06 13.27 9.09
N HIS A 21 -10.73 13.42 9.03
CA HIS A 21 -9.93 13.93 10.13
C HIS A 21 -8.82 14.87 9.66
N ARG A 22 -9.16 16.03 9.11
CA ARG A 22 -8.18 16.97 8.49
C ARG A 22 -7.04 17.46 9.40
N ASP A 23 -7.22 17.36 10.72
CA ASP A 23 -6.17 17.69 11.70
C ASP A 23 -5.32 16.47 12.10
N ARG A 24 -5.66 15.27 11.64
CA ARG A 24 -4.93 14.03 11.88
C ARG A 24 -3.72 13.97 10.95
N ILE A 25 -2.56 13.85 11.57
CA ILE A 25 -1.30 13.59 10.90
C ILE A 25 -1.04 12.08 10.93
N ILE A 26 -0.97 11.46 9.75
CA ILE A 26 -0.54 10.08 9.55
C ILE A 26 1.00 10.10 9.42
N PRO A 27 1.73 9.41 10.30
CA PRO A 27 3.19 9.45 10.28
C PRO A 27 3.80 8.93 8.97
N LYS A 28 4.95 9.47 8.59
CA LYS A 28 5.82 8.86 7.58
C LYS A 28 6.16 7.40 7.95
N GLY A 29 6.45 6.59 6.95
CA GLY A 29 6.71 5.16 7.14
C GLY A 29 5.45 4.32 7.29
N THR A 30 4.26 4.93 7.18
CA THR A 30 2.99 4.20 7.18
C THR A 30 2.84 3.46 5.87
N GLU A 31 2.48 2.18 5.95
CA GLU A 31 2.25 1.34 4.79
C GLU A 31 0.79 1.37 4.36
N GLY A 32 0.55 1.10 3.08
CA GLY A 32 -0.78 1.06 2.52
C GLY A 32 -0.80 0.45 1.13
N SER A 33 -1.98 0.43 0.54
CA SER A 33 -2.19 -0.13 -0.80
C SER A 33 -2.84 0.90 -1.72
N ILE A 34 -2.36 0.97 -2.95
CA ILE A 34 -2.98 1.81 -3.98
C ILE A 34 -4.33 1.21 -4.37
N VAL A 35 -5.39 2.02 -4.28
CA VAL A 35 -6.76 1.65 -4.63
C VAL A 35 -7.28 2.38 -5.87
N GLU A 36 -6.65 3.47 -6.29
CA GLU A 36 -6.92 4.13 -7.56
C GLU A 36 -5.70 4.89 -8.08
N CYS A 37 -5.59 5.03 -9.41
CA CYS A 37 -4.52 5.74 -10.12
C CYS A 37 -5.14 6.78 -11.06
N TYR A 38 -4.66 8.02 -11.00
CA TYR A 38 -5.08 9.13 -11.86
C TYR A 38 -3.89 9.65 -12.64
N GLU A 39 -4.03 9.89 -13.95
CA GLU A 39 -2.89 10.21 -14.82
C GLU A 39 -2.63 11.71 -15.02
N ASN A 40 -3.62 12.58 -14.82
CA ASN A 40 -3.53 14.02 -15.15
C ASN A 40 -4.28 14.91 -14.14
N PRO A 41 -3.61 15.43 -13.09
CA PRO A 41 -2.21 15.17 -12.72
C PRO A 41 -2.01 13.75 -12.20
N GLU A 42 -0.76 13.26 -12.22
CA GLU A 42 -0.43 11.96 -11.65
C GLU A 42 -0.69 11.95 -10.12
N LEU A 43 -1.67 11.17 -9.68
CA LEU A 43 -2.11 11.04 -8.29
C LEU A 43 -2.56 9.61 -7.98
N TYR A 44 -2.56 9.26 -6.70
CA TYR A 44 -2.93 7.93 -6.22
C TYR A 44 -3.86 8.05 -5.02
N ALA A 45 -5.00 7.36 -5.08
CA ALA A 45 -5.78 7.10 -3.87
C ALA A 45 -5.16 5.88 -3.17
N VAL A 46 -4.87 6.02 -1.88
CA VAL A 46 -4.18 5.00 -1.10
C VAL A 46 -4.90 4.79 0.23
N ASP A 47 -5.19 3.54 0.56
CA ASP A 47 -5.63 3.16 1.89
C ASP A 47 -4.40 2.92 2.77
N LEU A 48 -4.15 3.83 3.72
CA LEU A 48 -3.06 3.73 4.69
C LEU A 48 -3.52 2.97 5.93
N ALA A 49 -2.73 1.99 6.36
CA ALA A 49 -2.99 1.16 7.54
C ALA A 49 -2.35 1.79 8.79
N ILE A 50 -3.17 2.41 9.64
CA ILE A 50 -2.72 3.09 10.86
C ILE A 50 -2.90 2.13 12.05
N PRO A 51 -1.84 1.78 12.78
CA PRO A 51 -1.94 0.89 13.94
C PRO A 51 -2.97 1.38 14.96
N ASN A 52 -3.90 0.50 15.33
CA ASN A 52 -4.94 0.78 16.32
C ASN A 52 -5.44 -0.52 16.96
N ASP A 53 -4.94 -0.80 18.17
CA ASP A 53 -5.20 -2.02 18.94
C ASP A 53 -6.68 -2.21 19.36
N LYS A 54 -7.54 -1.21 19.15
CA LYS A 54 -8.98 -1.32 19.42
C LYS A 54 -9.72 -2.11 18.34
N PHE A 55 -9.15 -2.27 17.15
CA PHE A 55 -9.76 -3.01 16.06
C PHE A 55 -9.21 -4.45 16.01
N VAL A 56 -10.06 -5.42 15.67
CA VAL A 56 -9.69 -6.84 15.59
C VAL A 56 -8.53 -7.08 14.60
N GLY A 57 -8.47 -6.29 13.53
CA GLY A 57 -7.38 -6.35 12.56
C GLY A 57 -6.11 -5.62 12.98
N GLY A 58 -6.10 -4.93 14.12
CA GLY A 58 -4.95 -4.14 14.61
C GLY A 58 -4.71 -2.82 13.87
N PHE A 59 -5.54 -2.50 12.88
CA PHE A 59 -5.41 -1.28 12.06
C PHE A 59 -6.76 -0.59 11.87
N GLU A 60 -6.66 0.72 11.82
CA GLU A 60 -7.66 1.63 11.26
C GLU A 60 -7.15 2.08 9.89
N TYR A 61 -8.06 2.28 8.93
CA TYR A 61 -7.68 2.64 7.56
C TYR A 61 -8.15 4.05 7.23
N GLU A 62 -7.28 4.82 6.59
CA GLU A 62 -7.58 6.16 6.07
C GLU A 62 -7.27 6.20 4.58
N ASN A 63 -8.25 6.64 3.78
CA ASN A 63 -8.04 6.86 2.35
C ASN A 63 -7.49 8.27 2.12
N VAL A 64 -6.37 8.37 1.41
CA VAL A 64 -5.70 9.66 1.15
C VAL A 64 -5.23 9.77 -0.30
N MET A 65 -5.07 11.00 -0.77
CA MET A 65 -4.52 11.31 -2.08
C MET A 65 -3.02 11.61 -1.98
N LEU A 66 -2.20 10.77 -2.62
CA LEU A 66 -0.75 10.92 -2.63
C LEU A 66 -0.22 11.35 -4.00
N ASN A 67 0.70 12.32 -3.97
CA ASN A 67 1.58 12.61 -5.11
C ASN A 67 2.66 11.53 -5.24
N PRO A 68 3.21 11.29 -6.45
CA PRO A 68 4.26 10.31 -6.67
C PRO A 68 5.49 10.49 -5.77
N THR A 69 5.79 11.72 -5.33
CA THR A 69 6.96 12.02 -4.51
C THR A 69 6.77 11.67 -3.02
N GLN A 70 5.53 11.39 -2.58
CA GLN A 70 5.20 11.18 -1.17
C GLN A 70 5.31 9.72 -0.70
N PHE A 71 5.59 8.78 -1.59
CA PHE A 71 5.69 7.36 -1.25
C PHE A 71 6.77 6.63 -2.05
N THR A 72 7.10 5.41 -1.64
CA THR A 72 7.83 4.42 -2.45
C THR A 72 7.01 3.14 -2.54
N THR A 73 7.12 2.41 -3.66
CA THR A 73 6.54 1.07 -3.77
C THR A 73 7.42 0.07 -3.02
N LEU A 74 6.79 -0.88 -2.34
CA LEU A 74 7.44 -2.03 -1.73
C LEU A 74 7.36 -3.19 -2.72
N VAL A 75 8.50 -3.68 -3.18
CA VAL A 75 8.54 -4.87 -4.04
C VAL A 75 8.41 -6.09 -3.13
N ASN A 76 7.29 -6.81 -3.23
CA ASN A 76 7.25 -8.17 -2.70
C ASN A 76 8.22 -9.01 -3.51
N SER A 77 9.45 -9.20 -3.01
CA SER A 77 10.32 -10.26 -3.50
C SER A 77 9.65 -11.57 -3.10
N VAL A 78 8.74 -12.06 -3.96
CA VAL A 78 8.32 -13.45 -3.90
C VAL A 78 9.54 -14.23 -4.36
N GLU A 79 10.27 -14.84 -3.43
CA GLU A 79 11.12 -15.97 -3.80
C GLU A 79 10.16 -17.05 -4.34
N MET A 80 10.00 -17.07 -5.66
CA MET A 80 9.38 -18.18 -6.36
C MET A 80 10.27 -19.40 -6.13
N GLY A 81 10.00 -20.14 -5.05
CA GLY A 81 10.57 -21.46 -4.87
C GLY A 81 10.25 -22.29 -6.12
N GLU A 82 11.27 -22.88 -6.73
CA GLU A 82 11.12 -23.77 -7.87
C GLU A 82 10.28 -24.99 -7.46
N TYR A 83 8.96 -24.94 -7.73
CA TYR A 83 8.14 -26.14 -7.68
C TYR A 83 8.41 -26.95 -8.96
N SER A 84 9.30 -27.93 -8.85
CA SER A 84 9.37 -29.00 -9.84
C SER A 84 8.23 -29.98 -9.59
N TYR A 85 7.36 -30.14 -10.58
CA TYR A 85 6.46 -31.28 -10.62
C TYR A 85 7.31 -32.52 -10.88
N ALA A 86 7.43 -33.40 -9.89
CA ALA A 86 7.94 -34.73 -10.13
C ALA A 86 6.93 -35.45 -11.04
N ASP A 87 7.37 -35.85 -12.23
CA ASP A 87 6.64 -36.81 -13.05
C ASP A 87 6.55 -38.12 -12.25
N ASP A 88 5.42 -38.34 -11.59
CA ASP A 88 5.04 -39.64 -11.06
C ASP A 88 4.98 -40.61 -12.24
N LYS A 89 6.05 -41.40 -12.40
CA LYS A 89 6.00 -42.56 -13.27
C LYS A 89 5.07 -43.58 -12.64
N VAL A 90 3.90 -43.69 -13.27
CA VAL A 90 2.99 -44.81 -13.13
C VAL A 90 3.75 -46.09 -13.48
N GLU A 91 3.92 -46.97 -12.49
CA GLU A 91 4.19 -48.41 -12.71
C GLU A 91 2.86 -49.19 -12.72
#